data_AF-A0A8H6TWY0-F1
#
_entry.id   AF-A0A8H6TWY0-F1
#
_cell.length_a   1.000
_cell.length_b   1.000
_cell.length_c   1.000
_cell.angle_alpha   90.00
_cell.angle_beta   90.00
_cell.angle_gamma   90.00
#
_symmetry.space_group_name_H-M   'P 1'
#
loop_
_entity.id
_entity.type
_entity.pdbx_description
1 polymer ?
#
loop_
_entity_poly.entity_id
_entity_poly.type
_entity_poly.pdbx_seq_one_letter_code
_entity_poly.pdbx_strand_id
1 'polypeptide(L)'
;MSDPDELQSPASDSDFDSTLFETLTELNPAPGVNVTKDLIDLLRLFGRDACRLLRNQHLVYWAVSEARDVTDRIHALVAGCRTLDEFYEYARMIIWMETILVEFTAITETESAAPRLGSSTNAGEDIDFIGRFTENRRAIRAQVEHFMAARFLQDRFAENTESIRNSGQRDDEALLRIVLTRLQAYEQLLTTASQSRFREDLDLLNSRQGALDPTQEANSLFLIQSAMLLEIVVSGRDRRMVYRREEVLFWDQFIREVKIGLQQSSEHELTKAYMAMVAYVKTNIALEIPKEFAELRSLVAHIPRPYHEQSVVLVSACAALVEEFRWNRSFARFDALYSAIHASTEALMSAVIVDPETDEFATALASIVSCLELFQVHWKRIGDLRLISEVDEVWYMERAHGCS
;
A
#
# COMPACT_ATOMS: atom_id res chain seq x y z
N MET A 1 -30.45 34.12 15.69
CA MET A 1 -30.83 34.58 14.34
C MET A 1 -29.59 35.15 13.69
N SER A 2 -28.97 34.36 12.83
CA SER A 2 -28.29 34.73 11.58
C SER A 2 -27.62 33.44 11.08
N ASP A 3 -28.10 32.94 9.95
CA ASP A 3 -27.74 31.68 9.32
C ASP A 3 -26.27 31.57 8.93
N PRO A 4 -25.69 30.35 8.93
CA PRO A 4 -24.48 30.00 8.24
C PRO A 4 -24.82 29.30 6.91
N ASP A 5 -24.43 29.87 5.77
CA ASP A 5 -24.26 29.11 4.52
C ASP A 5 -23.53 29.97 3.49
N GLU A 6 -22.21 29.89 3.49
CA GLU A 6 -21.41 30.13 2.28
C GLU A 6 -20.71 28.81 1.93
N LEU A 7 -21.38 28.06 1.06
CA LEU A 7 -20.82 26.98 0.27
C LEU A 7 -19.55 27.48 -0.44
N GLN A 8 -18.39 27.12 0.09
CA GLN A 8 -17.14 27.20 -0.66
C GLN A 8 -17.21 26.19 -1.81
N SER A 9 -17.25 26.74 -3.02
CA SER A 9 -17.05 26.07 -4.30
C SER A 9 -15.86 25.11 -4.24
N PRO A 10 -15.92 23.94 -4.91
CA PRO A 10 -14.75 23.09 -5.06
C PRO A 10 -13.67 23.90 -5.78
N ALA A 11 -12.47 23.91 -5.20
CA ALA A 11 -11.28 24.49 -5.83
C ALA A 11 -11.13 23.89 -7.24
N SER A 12 -11.12 24.77 -8.24
CA SER A 12 -10.89 24.41 -9.62
C SER A 12 -9.49 23.80 -9.78
N ASP A 13 -9.44 22.69 -10.51
CA ASP A 13 -8.26 21.92 -10.99
C ASP A 13 -7.24 22.73 -11.84
N SER A 14 -7.14 24.06 -11.71
CA SER A 14 -6.49 24.92 -12.69
C SER A 14 -5.15 25.55 -12.27
N ASP A 15 -4.71 25.42 -11.02
CA ASP A 15 -3.41 25.93 -10.56
C ASP A 15 -2.36 24.82 -10.48
N PHE A 16 -2.20 24.05 -11.57
CA PHE A 16 -1.03 23.18 -11.75
C PHE A 16 0.22 24.04 -11.96
N ASP A 17 1.40 23.53 -11.60
CA ASP A 17 2.74 24.12 -11.85
C ASP A 17 2.96 24.45 -13.34
N SER A 18 2.34 25.54 -13.81
CA SER A 18 2.33 25.97 -15.21
C SER A 18 3.74 26.18 -15.73
N THR A 19 4.65 26.62 -14.87
CA THR A 19 6.04 26.93 -15.20
C THR A 19 6.87 25.69 -15.52
N LEU A 20 6.70 24.56 -14.82
CA LEU A 20 7.46 23.33 -15.12
C LEU A 20 6.95 22.68 -16.41
N PHE A 21 5.62 22.60 -16.56
CA PHE A 21 5.01 22.05 -17.76
C PHE A 21 5.38 22.86 -19.01
N GLU A 22 5.32 24.19 -18.92
CA GLU A 22 5.77 25.10 -19.99
C GLU A 22 7.25 24.87 -20.28
N THR A 23 8.12 24.87 -19.25
CA THR A 23 9.57 24.64 -19.45
C THR A 23 9.87 23.31 -20.15
N LEU A 24 9.15 22.23 -19.83
CA LEU A 24 9.38 20.91 -20.39
C LEU A 24 8.82 20.73 -21.81
N THR A 25 7.79 21.48 -22.18
CA THR A 25 7.04 21.26 -23.44
C THR A 25 7.09 22.45 -24.41
N GLU A 26 7.67 23.57 -24.03
CA GLU A 26 7.83 24.75 -24.87
C GLU A 26 8.83 24.49 -26.00
N LEU A 27 8.32 24.48 -27.23
CA LEU A 27 9.12 24.28 -28.44
C LEU A 27 9.64 25.63 -28.96
N ASN A 28 10.81 25.60 -29.60
CA ASN A 28 11.32 26.79 -30.26
C ASN A 28 10.36 27.22 -31.40
N PRO A 29 10.00 28.51 -31.50
CA PRO A 29 9.03 28.96 -32.50
C PRO A 29 9.56 28.74 -33.92
N ALA A 30 8.99 27.75 -34.60
CA ALA A 30 9.25 27.41 -36.00
C ALA A 30 8.01 27.73 -36.87
N PRO A 31 8.17 27.97 -38.19
CA PRO A 31 7.14 28.59 -39.01
C PRO A 31 5.98 27.63 -39.32
N GLY A 32 4.91 27.66 -38.52
CA GLY A 32 3.55 27.23 -38.91
C GLY A 32 3.41 25.91 -39.67
N VAL A 33 4.24 24.91 -39.38
CA VAL A 33 4.21 23.61 -40.07
C VAL A 33 3.15 22.72 -39.43
N ASN A 34 2.03 22.49 -40.12
CA ASN A 34 0.92 21.68 -39.60
C ASN A 34 1.23 20.18 -39.46
N VAL A 35 2.28 19.69 -40.14
CA VAL A 35 2.60 18.25 -40.25
C VAL A 35 3.01 17.63 -38.92
N THR A 36 3.42 18.45 -37.95
CA THR A 36 3.90 18.00 -36.64
C THR A 36 2.93 18.30 -35.51
N LYS A 37 1.70 18.75 -35.82
CA LYS A 37 0.71 19.10 -34.80
C LYS A 37 0.43 17.95 -33.83
N ASP A 38 0.19 16.75 -34.36
CA ASP A 38 -0.12 15.57 -33.54
C ASP A 38 1.06 15.20 -32.63
N LEU A 39 2.29 15.39 -33.11
CA LEU A 39 3.51 15.21 -32.31
C LEU A 39 3.59 16.20 -31.15
N ILE A 40 3.25 17.47 -31.39
CA ILE A 40 3.21 18.52 -30.35
C ILE A 40 2.14 18.18 -29.30
N ASP A 41 0.96 17.73 -29.75
CA ASP A 41 -0.14 17.37 -28.86
C ASP A 41 0.22 16.14 -28.01
N LEU A 42 0.91 15.14 -28.58
CA LEU A 42 1.45 13.99 -27.85
C LEU A 42 2.54 14.39 -26.84
N LEU A 43 3.47 15.26 -27.22
CA LEU A 43 4.51 15.76 -26.31
C LEU A 43 3.89 16.50 -25.11
N ARG A 44 2.86 17.31 -25.36
CA ARG A 44 2.11 18.00 -24.30
C ARG A 44 1.34 17.03 -23.42
N LEU A 45 0.75 15.98 -23.99
CA LEU A 45 0.07 14.94 -23.20
C LEU A 45 1.08 14.23 -22.29
N PHE A 46 2.19 13.75 -22.84
CA PHE A 46 3.26 13.12 -22.07
C PHE A 46 3.81 14.05 -20.98
N GLY A 47 4.12 15.31 -21.31
CA GLY A 47 4.59 16.30 -20.35
C GLY A 47 3.58 16.57 -19.23
N ARG A 48 2.27 16.59 -19.54
CA ARG A 48 1.20 16.77 -18.55
C ARG A 48 1.14 15.59 -17.59
N ASP A 49 1.21 14.37 -18.11
CA ASP A 49 1.16 13.15 -17.31
C ASP A 49 2.43 13.01 -16.46
N ALA A 50 3.59 13.36 -17.01
CA ALA A 50 4.86 13.44 -16.29
C ALA A 50 4.78 14.40 -15.09
N CYS A 51 4.21 15.60 -15.27
CA CYS A 51 4.01 16.57 -14.18
C CYS A 51 2.96 16.11 -13.14
N ARG A 52 2.11 15.13 -13.48
CA ARG A 52 1.11 14.54 -12.57
C ARG A 52 1.64 13.34 -11.80
N LEU A 53 2.83 12.86 -12.14
CA LEU A 53 3.45 11.77 -11.40
C LEU A 53 3.60 12.17 -9.94
N LEU A 54 3.15 11.26 -9.08
CA LEU A 54 3.12 11.47 -7.63
C LEU A 54 4.51 11.40 -7.00
N ARG A 55 5.49 10.99 -7.80
CA ARG A 55 6.91 10.89 -7.47
C ARG A 55 7.63 11.82 -8.43
N ASN A 56 8.51 12.67 -7.90
CA ASN A 56 9.40 13.46 -8.74
C ASN A 56 10.33 12.50 -9.49
N GLN A 57 10.00 12.21 -10.75
CA GLN A 57 10.77 11.33 -11.61
C GLN A 57 11.60 12.16 -12.58
N HIS A 58 12.81 12.53 -12.13
CA HIS A 58 13.84 13.17 -12.93
C HIS A 58 14.09 12.44 -14.25
N LEU A 59 14.05 11.11 -14.25
CA LEU A 59 14.24 10.34 -15.48
C LEU A 59 13.14 10.59 -16.52
N VAL A 60 11.88 10.73 -16.08
CA VAL A 60 10.77 11.07 -16.97
C VAL A 60 10.88 12.53 -17.43
N TYR A 61 11.22 13.46 -16.54
CA TYR A 61 11.45 14.85 -16.94
C TYR A 61 12.58 14.98 -17.98
N TRP A 62 13.64 14.20 -17.81
CA TRP A 62 14.72 14.10 -18.80
C TRP A 62 14.18 13.58 -20.14
N ALA A 63 13.36 12.52 -20.13
CA ALA A 63 12.77 11.97 -21.35
C ALA A 63 11.85 12.97 -22.07
N VAL A 64 11.03 13.74 -21.33
CA VAL A 64 10.21 14.82 -21.92
C VAL A 64 11.10 15.90 -22.55
N SER A 65 12.17 16.32 -21.86
CA SER A 65 13.09 17.33 -22.38
C SER A 65 13.79 16.89 -23.66
N GLU A 66 14.25 15.64 -23.73
CA GLU A 66 14.86 15.10 -24.94
C GLU A 66 13.84 14.90 -26.07
N ALA A 67 12.62 14.45 -25.75
CA ALA A 67 11.54 14.36 -26.73
C ALA A 67 11.20 15.73 -27.34
N ARG A 68 11.21 16.79 -26.53
CA ARG A 68 11.07 18.18 -26.98
C ARG A 68 12.21 18.58 -27.93
N ASP A 69 13.46 18.35 -27.55
CA ASP A 69 14.63 18.68 -28.37
C ASP A 69 14.63 17.93 -29.72
N VAL A 70 14.21 16.65 -29.73
CA VAL A 70 14.02 15.87 -30.95
C VAL A 70 12.89 16.45 -31.81
N THR A 71 11.78 16.85 -31.19
CA THR A 71 10.65 17.47 -31.88
C THR A 71 11.06 18.78 -32.56
N ASP A 72 11.87 19.61 -31.90
CA ASP A 72 12.46 20.81 -32.49
C ASP A 72 13.38 20.49 -33.69
N ARG A 73 14.17 19.41 -33.60
CA ARG A 73 14.98 18.94 -34.72
C ARG A 73 14.12 18.51 -35.90
N ILE A 74 13.02 17.79 -35.66
CA ILE A 74 12.07 17.41 -36.71
C ILE A 74 11.49 18.67 -37.36
N HIS A 75 11.06 19.66 -36.58
CA HIS A 75 10.58 20.94 -37.12
C HIS A 75 11.60 21.63 -38.03
N ALA A 76 12.87 21.69 -37.61
CA ALA A 76 13.93 22.28 -38.41
C ALA A 76 14.13 21.52 -39.73
N LEU A 77 14.09 20.19 -39.71
CA LEU A 77 14.20 19.36 -40.92
C LEU A 77 13.03 19.57 -41.89
N VAL A 78 11.80 19.65 -41.38
CA VAL A 78 10.62 19.87 -42.24
C VAL A 78 10.67 21.26 -42.88
N ALA A 79 11.06 22.29 -42.14
CA ALA A 79 11.19 23.65 -42.67
C ALA A 79 12.33 23.76 -43.71
N GLY A 80 13.38 22.95 -43.56
CA GLY A 80 14.56 22.94 -44.42
C GLY A 80 14.51 21.94 -45.59
N CYS A 81 13.50 21.07 -45.67
CA CYS A 81 13.44 19.95 -46.60
C CYS A 81 13.43 20.41 -48.07
N ARG A 82 14.47 20.01 -48.83
CA ARG A 82 14.66 20.30 -50.25
C ARG A 82 14.84 19.04 -51.11
N THR A 83 15.12 17.91 -50.48
CA THR A 83 15.43 16.64 -51.16
C THR A 83 14.50 15.51 -50.71
N LEU A 84 14.44 14.45 -51.52
CA LEU A 84 13.65 13.26 -51.19
C LEU A 84 14.26 12.46 -50.02
N ASP A 85 15.58 12.50 -49.86
CA ASP A 85 16.25 11.82 -48.75
C ASP A 85 15.95 12.50 -47.41
N GLU A 86 15.99 13.84 -47.36
CA GLU A 86 15.55 14.63 -46.20
C GLU A 86 14.07 14.36 -45.87
N PHE A 87 13.22 14.20 -46.90
CA PHE A 87 11.82 13.82 -46.73
C PHE A 87 11.67 12.48 -46.01
N TYR A 88 12.37 11.45 -46.47
CA TYR A 88 12.33 10.14 -45.83
C TYR A 88 12.94 10.15 -44.43
N GLU A 89 13.95 10.97 -44.18
CA GLU A 89 14.56 11.10 -42.88
C GLU A 89 13.58 11.67 -41.84
N TYR A 90 12.97 12.83 -42.11
CA TYR A 90 12.04 13.43 -41.16
C TYR A 90 10.78 12.59 -40.99
N ALA A 91 10.25 11.98 -42.06
CA ALA A 91 9.05 11.14 -41.98
C ALA A 91 9.27 9.93 -41.07
N ARG A 92 10.46 9.32 -41.13
CA ARG A 92 10.83 8.23 -40.21
C ARG A 92 11.03 8.69 -38.78
N MET A 93 11.56 9.89 -38.57
CA MET A 93 11.71 10.47 -37.23
C MET A 93 10.35 10.74 -36.58
N ILE A 94 9.37 11.24 -37.34
CA ILE A 94 8.01 11.47 -36.85
C ILE A 94 7.40 10.16 -36.34
N ILE A 95 7.34 9.12 -37.18
CA ILE A 95 6.72 7.82 -36.81
C ILE A 95 7.39 7.23 -35.56
N TRP A 96 8.72 7.29 -35.51
CA TRP A 96 9.47 6.80 -34.34
C TRP A 96 9.14 7.59 -33.08
N MET A 97 9.14 8.93 -33.16
CA MET A 97 8.87 9.78 -32.00
C MET A 97 7.41 9.63 -31.51
N GLU A 98 6.45 9.51 -32.43
CA GLU A 98 5.05 9.22 -32.09
C GLU A 98 4.92 7.90 -31.33
N THR A 99 5.59 6.84 -31.81
CA THR A 99 5.60 5.53 -31.15
C THR A 99 6.14 5.65 -29.73
N ILE A 100 7.30 6.31 -29.57
CA ILE A 100 7.93 6.52 -28.26
C ILE A 100 7.03 7.31 -27.31
N LEU A 101 6.41 8.40 -27.78
CA LEU A 101 5.54 9.24 -26.95
C LEU A 101 4.28 8.51 -26.50
N VAL A 102 3.68 7.71 -27.38
CA VAL A 102 2.52 6.88 -27.03
C VAL A 102 2.88 5.87 -25.96
N GLU A 103 4.03 5.20 -26.08
CA GLU A 103 4.51 4.23 -25.10
C GLU A 103 4.80 4.90 -23.74
N PHE A 104 5.47 6.06 -23.73
CA PHE A 104 5.70 6.82 -22.51
C PHE A 104 4.39 7.27 -21.85
N THR A 105 3.45 7.77 -22.64
CA THR A 105 2.14 8.22 -22.14
C THR A 105 1.40 7.07 -21.47
N ALA A 106 1.38 5.88 -22.07
CA ALA A 106 0.73 4.70 -21.48
C ALA A 106 1.34 4.31 -20.12
N ILE A 107 2.66 4.41 -19.99
CA ILE A 107 3.38 4.14 -18.73
C ILE A 107 3.03 5.21 -17.68
N THR A 108 3.09 6.50 -18.04
CA THR A 108 2.84 7.60 -17.10
C THR A 108 1.38 7.73 -16.69
N GLU A 109 0.44 7.45 -17.59
CA GLU A 109 -1.00 7.43 -17.29
C GLU A 109 -1.30 6.39 -16.20
N THR A 110 -0.80 5.16 -16.37
CA THR A 110 -0.96 4.07 -15.41
C THR A 110 -0.45 4.45 -14.02
N GLU A 111 0.69 5.15 -13.95
CA GLU A 111 1.25 5.61 -12.67
C GLU A 111 0.48 6.79 -12.07
N SER A 112 0.11 7.78 -12.89
CA SER A 112 -0.59 8.99 -12.43
C SER A 112 -1.99 8.69 -11.89
N ALA A 113 -2.66 7.66 -12.40
CA ALA A 113 -3.97 7.20 -11.94
C ALA A 113 -3.88 6.33 -10.67
N ALA A 114 -2.69 5.82 -10.31
CA ALA A 114 -2.55 4.90 -9.20
C ALA A 114 -2.68 5.62 -7.82
N PRO A 115 -3.32 4.99 -6.82
CA PRO A 115 -3.34 5.51 -5.46
C PRO A 115 -1.94 5.65 -4.87
N ARG A 116 -1.74 6.61 -3.97
CA ARG A 116 -0.46 6.84 -3.28
C ARG A 116 -0.17 5.71 -2.28
N LEU A 117 1.11 5.40 -2.06
CA LEU A 117 1.51 4.59 -0.90
C LEU A 117 0.91 5.21 0.36
N GLY A 118 0.09 4.43 1.06
CA GLY A 118 -0.54 4.82 2.30
C GLY A 118 -1.85 5.57 2.19
N SER A 119 -2.43 5.67 0.99
CA SER A 119 -3.82 6.13 0.85
C SER A 119 -4.83 5.04 1.18
N SER A 120 -4.43 3.76 1.18
CA SER A 120 -5.31 2.65 1.54
C SER A 120 -5.33 2.40 3.05
N THR A 121 -6.48 1.99 3.57
CA THR A 121 -6.61 1.44 4.93
C THR A 121 -6.17 -0.02 5.02
N ASN A 122 -5.87 -0.67 3.90
CA ASN A 122 -5.52 -2.07 3.80
C ASN A 122 -4.05 -2.22 3.41
N ALA A 123 -3.22 -2.82 4.28
CA ALA A 123 -1.81 -3.04 4.00
C ALA A 123 -1.57 -3.94 2.78
N GLY A 124 -2.52 -4.80 2.42
CA GLY A 124 -2.45 -5.62 1.21
C GLY A 124 -2.38 -4.78 -0.06
N GLU A 125 -3.19 -3.73 -0.15
CA GLU A 125 -3.22 -2.82 -1.31
C GLU A 125 -1.94 -1.98 -1.41
N ASP A 126 -1.37 -1.58 -0.27
CA ASP A 126 -0.08 -0.90 -0.19
C ASP A 126 1.07 -1.85 -0.59
N ILE A 127 1.02 -3.14 -0.25
CA ILE A 127 2.01 -4.12 -0.72
C ILE A 127 1.90 -4.30 -2.24
N ASP A 128 0.68 -4.37 -2.77
CA ASP A 128 0.47 -4.49 -4.22
C ASP A 128 0.93 -3.21 -4.95
N PHE A 129 0.85 -2.05 -4.29
CA PHE A 129 1.45 -0.81 -4.80
C PHE A 129 2.97 -0.92 -4.99
N ILE A 130 3.70 -1.56 -4.07
CA ILE A 130 5.16 -1.77 -4.22
C ILE A 130 5.46 -2.62 -5.47
N GLY A 131 4.61 -3.62 -5.76
CA GLY A 131 4.68 -4.41 -6.99
C GLY A 131 4.52 -3.54 -8.24
N ARG A 132 3.43 -2.77 -8.32
CA ARG A 132 3.17 -1.84 -9.44
C ARG A 132 4.30 -0.81 -9.62
N PHE A 133 4.83 -0.28 -8.51
CA PHE A 133 5.98 0.62 -8.55
C PHE A 133 7.20 -0.04 -9.22
N THR A 134 7.49 -1.28 -8.83
CA THR A 134 8.65 -2.02 -9.35
C THR A 134 8.53 -2.24 -10.85
N GLU A 135 7.33 -2.60 -11.32
CA GLU A 135 7.03 -2.79 -12.74
C GLU A 135 7.11 -1.47 -13.52
N ASN A 136 6.50 -0.40 -13.01
CA ASN A 136 6.56 0.91 -13.65
C ASN A 136 7.99 1.45 -13.74
N ARG A 137 8.75 1.37 -12.65
CA ARG A 137 10.17 1.78 -12.63
C ARG A 137 10.98 1.03 -13.69
N ARG A 138 10.77 -0.29 -13.83
CA ARG A 138 11.40 -1.10 -14.87
C ARG A 138 10.96 -0.66 -16.28
N ALA A 139 9.67 -0.44 -16.48
CA ALA A 139 9.11 -0.03 -17.77
C ALA A 139 9.67 1.33 -18.23
N ILE A 140 9.71 2.33 -17.33
CA ILE A 140 10.27 3.66 -17.62
C ILE A 140 11.74 3.54 -18.04
N ARG A 141 12.55 2.79 -17.28
CA ARG A 141 13.98 2.62 -17.58
C ARG A 141 14.21 1.91 -18.90
N ALA A 142 13.49 0.81 -19.15
CA ALA A 142 13.56 0.09 -20.42
C ALA A 142 13.14 1.00 -21.60
N GLN A 143 12.11 1.84 -21.41
CA GLN A 143 11.65 2.76 -22.44
C GLN A 143 12.67 3.88 -22.71
N VAL A 144 13.32 4.42 -21.67
CA VAL A 144 14.41 5.39 -21.85
C VAL A 144 15.62 4.77 -22.55
N GLU A 145 16.00 3.54 -22.19
CA GLU A 145 17.05 2.80 -22.89
C GLU A 145 16.70 2.57 -24.36
N HIS A 146 15.44 2.19 -24.65
CA HIS A 146 14.96 2.04 -26.02
C HIS A 146 15.01 3.36 -26.80
N PHE A 147 14.57 4.45 -26.17
CA PHE A 147 14.63 5.79 -26.74
C PHE A 147 16.07 6.18 -27.09
N MET A 148 17.04 5.88 -26.21
CA MET A 148 18.47 6.14 -26.42
C MET A 148 19.14 5.27 -27.48
N ALA A 149 18.73 4.02 -27.61
CA ALA A 149 19.30 3.10 -28.59
C ALA A 149 18.94 3.50 -30.04
N ALA A 150 17.98 4.41 -30.21
CA ALA A 150 17.58 4.90 -31.51
C ALA A 150 18.71 5.65 -32.20
N ARG A 151 18.87 5.39 -33.51
CA ARG A 151 19.90 6.02 -34.35
C ARG A 151 19.89 7.55 -34.34
N PHE A 152 18.75 8.16 -34.00
CA PHE A 152 18.55 9.60 -34.05
C PHE A 152 19.19 10.35 -32.87
N LEU A 153 19.64 9.63 -31.83
CA LEU A 153 20.28 10.16 -30.63
C LEU A 153 21.74 9.69 -30.46
N GLN A 154 22.31 9.01 -31.46
CA GLN A 154 23.66 8.42 -31.37
C GLN A 154 24.75 9.46 -31.09
N ASP A 155 24.59 10.67 -31.61
CA ASP A 155 25.57 11.76 -31.47
C ASP A 155 25.73 12.23 -30.00
N ARG A 156 24.73 11.96 -29.15
CA ARG A 156 24.70 12.34 -27.72
C ARG A 156 24.77 11.13 -26.77
N PHE A 157 25.04 9.94 -27.30
CA PHE A 157 24.86 8.68 -26.57
C PHE A 157 25.67 8.61 -25.26
N ALA A 158 26.94 9.01 -25.28
CA ALA A 158 27.81 8.93 -24.10
C ALA A 158 27.40 9.92 -22.99
N GLU A 159 27.12 11.17 -23.34
CA GLU A 159 26.68 12.21 -22.39
C GLU A 159 25.31 11.86 -21.78
N ASN A 160 24.38 11.38 -22.62
CA ASN A 160 23.05 11.00 -22.19
C ASN A 160 23.06 9.74 -21.31
N THR A 161 23.96 8.78 -21.56
CA THR A 161 24.06 7.56 -20.73
C THR A 161 24.36 7.88 -19.27
N GLU A 162 25.32 8.78 -19.02
CA GLU A 162 25.64 9.20 -17.66
C GLU A 162 24.49 10.01 -17.03
N SER A 163 23.90 10.93 -17.80
CA SER A 163 22.76 11.75 -17.36
C SER A 163 21.54 10.90 -16.95
N ILE A 164 21.20 9.89 -17.75
CA ILE A 164 20.10 8.95 -17.49
C ILE A 164 20.37 8.18 -16.20
N ARG A 165 21.58 7.62 -16.08
CA ARG A 165 21.95 6.83 -14.91
C ARG A 165 21.88 7.68 -13.64
N ASN A 166 22.39 8.90 -13.69
CA ASN A 166 22.34 9.85 -12.58
C ASN A 166 20.89 10.29 -12.27
N SER A 167 20.04 10.45 -13.29
CA SER A 167 18.62 10.80 -13.11
C SER A 167 17.84 9.66 -12.45
N GLY A 168 18.04 8.43 -12.91
CA GLY A 168 17.42 7.24 -12.29
C GLY A 168 17.88 7.04 -10.84
N GLN A 169 19.15 7.32 -10.53
CA GLN A 169 19.64 7.31 -9.15
C GLN A 169 18.98 8.39 -8.29
N ARG A 170 18.83 9.62 -8.81
CA ARG A 170 18.15 10.71 -8.09
C ARG A 170 16.69 10.37 -7.76
N ASP A 171 16.00 9.68 -8.66
CA ASP A 171 14.63 9.21 -8.43
C ASP A 171 14.57 8.24 -7.23
N ASP A 172 15.50 7.28 -7.22
CA ASP A 172 15.63 6.29 -6.16
C ASP A 172 15.98 6.96 -4.81
N GLU A 173 16.94 7.89 -4.81
CA GLU A 173 17.35 8.66 -3.63
C GLU A 173 16.22 9.55 -3.08
N ALA A 174 15.49 10.23 -3.97
CA ALA A 174 14.38 11.10 -3.60
C ALA A 174 13.23 10.30 -2.98
N LEU A 175 12.86 9.17 -3.61
CA LEU A 175 11.82 8.29 -3.07
C LEU A 175 12.24 7.70 -1.72
N LEU A 176 13.45 7.15 -1.62
CA LEU A 176 13.96 6.61 -0.37
C LEU A 176 13.96 7.67 0.74
N ARG A 177 14.38 8.90 0.43
CA ARG A 177 14.34 10.02 1.39
C ARG A 177 12.93 10.29 1.90
N ILE A 178 11.95 10.36 1.01
CA ILE A 178 10.54 10.59 1.37
C ILE A 178 10.04 9.49 2.30
N VAL A 179 10.34 8.23 1.99
CA VAL A 179 9.92 7.09 2.84
C VAL A 179 10.61 7.14 4.20
N LEU A 180 11.93 7.39 4.26
CA LEU A 180 12.68 7.50 5.51
C LEU A 180 12.18 8.65 6.40
N THR A 181 11.84 9.80 5.81
CA THR A 181 11.22 10.91 6.55
C THR A 181 9.86 10.52 7.13
N ARG A 182 9.04 9.76 6.40
CA ARG A 182 7.77 9.24 6.95
C ARG A 182 8.00 8.25 8.08
N LEU A 183 8.96 7.34 7.92
CA LEU A 183 9.36 6.38 8.96
C LEU A 183 9.76 7.11 10.24
N GLN A 184 10.59 8.16 10.16
CA GLN A 184 10.96 9.00 11.30
C GLN A 184 9.73 9.58 12.01
N ALA A 185 8.72 10.03 11.26
CA ALA A 185 7.49 10.57 11.85
C ALA A 185 6.69 9.51 12.64
N TYR A 186 6.79 8.23 12.25
CA TYR A 186 6.09 7.14 12.91
C TYR A 186 6.76 6.62 14.18
N GLU A 187 8.01 7.01 14.47
CA GLU A 187 8.75 6.56 15.65
C GLU A 187 7.97 6.80 16.95
N GLN A 188 7.27 7.94 17.04
CA GLN A 188 6.51 8.35 18.22
C GLN A 188 5.28 7.47 18.47
N LEU A 189 4.83 6.71 17.47
CA LEU A 189 3.66 5.82 17.59
C LEU A 189 4.02 4.43 18.14
N LEU A 190 5.31 4.13 18.30
CA LEU A 190 5.80 2.84 18.74
C LEU A 190 5.98 2.77 20.26
N THR A 191 5.82 1.57 20.82
CA THR A 191 6.18 1.31 22.22
C THR A 191 7.69 1.43 22.44
N THR A 192 8.13 1.69 23.68
CA THR A 192 9.56 1.85 24.01
C THR A 192 10.42 0.65 23.57
N ALA A 193 9.86 -0.57 23.66
CA ALA A 193 10.53 -1.79 23.23
C ALA A 193 10.67 -1.89 21.70
N SER A 194 9.65 -1.48 20.95
CA SER A 194 9.69 -1.46 19.48
C SER A 194 10.52 -0.30 18.95
N GLN A 195 10.52 0.87 19.61
CA GLN A 195 11.32 2.04 19.22
C GLN A 195 12.81 1.73 19.10
N SER A 196 13.40 1.00 20.07
CA SER A 196 14.83 0.69 20.02
C SER A 196 15.21 -0.15 18.79
N ARG A 197 14.36 -1.11 18.40
CA ARG A 197 14.60 -1.96 17.23
C ARG A 197 14.31 -1.22 15.93
N PHE A 198 13.21 -0.48 15.91
CA PHE A 198 12.88 0.41 14.81
C PHE A 198 14.01 1.40 14.48
N ARG A 199 14.67 1.97 15.50
CA ARG A 199 15.86 2.81 15.27
C ARG A 199 17.00 2.05 14.62
N GLU A 200 17.26 0.80 15.01
CA GLU A 200 18.30 -0.01 14.36
C GLU A 200 17.98 -0.23 12.87
N ASP A 201 16.73 -0.55 12.56
CA ASP A 201 16.25 -0.72 11.18
C ASP A 201 16.39 0.58 10.39
N LEU A 202 15.94 1.68 10.97
CA LEU A 202 15.99 2.99 10.36
C LEU A 202 17.42 3.48 10.15
N ASP A 203 18.32 3.25 11.11
CA ASP A 203 19.74 3.59 11.00
C ASP A 203 20.43 2.75 9.93
N LEU A 204 20.10 1.45 9.82
CA LEU A 204 20.60 0.62 8.74
C LEU A 204 20.18 1.17 7.38
N LEU A 205 18.89 1.49 7.20
CA LEU A 205 18.38 2.03 5.93
C LEU A 205 18.99 3.41 5.61
N ASN A 206 19.07 4.30 6.60
CA ASN A 206 19.70 5.62 6.46
C ASN A 206 21.18 5.52 6.08
N SER A 207 21.93 4.61 6.70
CA SER A 207 23.37 4.41 6.40
C SER A 207 23.62 4.01 4.95
N ARG A 208 22.61 3.43 4.28
CA ARG A 208 22.67 2.98 2.89
C ARG A 208 22.14 4.00 1.89
N GLN A 209 21.37 4.99 2.33
CA GLN A 209 20.84 6.04 1.46
C GLN A 209 21.94 6.81 0.72
N GLY A 210 23.00 7.21 1.43
CA GLY A 210 24.15 7.93 0.83
C GLY A 210 25.12 7.04 0.06
N ALA A 211 24.90 5.73 0.05
CA ALA A 211 25.74 4.73 -0.58
C ALA A 211 25.04 4.02 -1.75
N LEU A 212 23.93 4.58 -2.26
CA LEU A 212 23.27 4.08 -3.45
C LEU A 212 24.23 4.23 -4.64
N ASP A 213 24.70 3.09 -5.14
CA ASP A 213 25.59 3.03 -6.30
C ASP A 213 24.72 2.95 -7.57
N PRO A 214 24.88 3.88 -8.53
CA PRO A 214 24.14 3.85 -9.79
C PRO A 214 24.41 2.60 -10.64
N THR A 215 25.48 1.85 -10.36
CA THR A 215 25.77 0.56 -11.01
C THR A 215 25.08 -0.63 -10.33
N GLN A 216 24.51 -0.43 -9.14
CA GLN A 216 23.83 -1.45 -8.34
C GLN A 216 22.33 -1.18 -8.25
N GLU A 217 21.68 -1.13 -9.41
CA GLU A 217 20.25 -0.86 -9.51
C GLU A 217 19.39 -1.79 -8.66
N ALA A 218 19.69 -3.09 -8.66
CA ALA A 218 18.94 -4.09 -7.91
C ALA A 218 19.02 -3.85 -6.39
N ASN A 219 20.18 -3.40 -5.88
CA ASN A 219 20.36 -3.08 -4.46
C ASN A 219 19.54 -1.84 -4.08
N SER A 220 19.52 -0.82 -4.95
CA SER A 220 18.73 0.40 -4.75
C SER A 220 17.24 0.09 -4.68
N LEU A 221 16.75 -0.73 -5.61
CA LEU A 221 15.36 -1.18 -5.62
C LEU A 221 15.02 -1.99 -4.37
N PHE A 222 15.86 -2.95 -3.98
CA PHE A 222 15.67 -3.75 -2.77
C PHE A 222 15.57 -2.88 -1.51
N LEU A 223 16.44 -1.86 -1.39
CA LEU A 223 16.43 -0.95 -0.25
C LEU A 223 15.14 -0.12 -0.19
N ILE A 224 14.68 0.40 -1.32
CA ILE A 224 13.42 1.15 -1.42
C ILE A 224 12.23 0.25 -1.05
N GLN A 225 12.17 -0.96 -1.63
CA GLN A 225 11.12 -1.93 -1.33
C GLN A 225 11.08 -2.29 0.16
N SER A 226 12.25 -2.48 0.77
CA SER A 226 12.37 -2.74 2.21
C SER A 226 11.85 -1.56 3.02
N ALA A 227 12.26 -0.33 2.69
CA ALA A 227 11.80 0.86 3.40
C ALA A 227 10.28 1.07 3.26
N MET A 228 9.72 0.86 2.07
CA MET A 228 8.27 0.96 1.85
C MET A 228 7.51 -0.12 2.62
N LEU A 229 8.01 -1.36 2.63
CA LEU A 229 7.40 -2.44 3.38
C LEU A 229 7.43 -2.17 4.90
N LEU A 230 8.53 -1.62 5.39
CA LEU A 230 8.61 -1.18 6.79
C LEU A 230 7.59 -0.07 7.08
N GLU A 231 7.44 0.90 6.17
CA GLU A 231 6.47 2.00 6.33
C GLU A 231 5.05 1.48 6.48
N ILE A 232 4.67 0.48 5.70
CA ILE A 232 3.37 -0.19 5.79
C ILE A 232 3.18 -0.79 7.19
N VAL A 233 4.18 -1.48 7.74
CA VAL A 233 4.08 -2.10 9.06
C VAL A 233 3.98 -1.05 10.17
N VAL A 234 4.86 -0.05 10.16
CA VAL A 234 4.96 0.94 11.25
C VAL A 234 3.76 1.89 11.25
N SER A 235 3.25 2.24 10.07
CA SER A 235 2.06 3.09 9.93
C SER A 235 0.84 2.52 10.64
N GLY A 236 0.76 1.19 10.80
CA GLY A 236 -0.32 0.53 11.55
C GLY A 236 -1.71 0.83 10.98
N ARG A 237 -1.81 1.06 9.67
CA ARG A 237 -3.07 1.46 9.00
C ARG A 237 -4.18 0.43 9.14
N ASP A 238 -3.81 -0.85 9.19
CA ASP A 238 -4.72 -1.92 9.57
C ASP A 238 -4.29 -2.56 10.90
N ARG A 239 -5.26 -3.22 11.52
CA ARG A 239 -5.10 -3.84 12.84
C ARG A 239 -4.00 -4.92 12.83
N ARG A 240 -3.81 -5.59 11.70
CA ARG A 240 -2.75 -6.59 11.52
C ARG A 240 -1.36 -5.93 11.61
N MET A 241 -1.14 -4.81 10.94
CA MET A 241 0.12 -4.06 11.03
C MET A 241 0.36 -3.51 12.43
N VAL A 242 -0.70 -3.09 13.15
CA VAL A 242 -0.62 -2.73 14.57
C VAL A 242 -0.10 -3.88 15.42
N TYR A 243 -0.61 -5.10 15.25
CA TYR A 243 -0.06 -6.25 15.97
C TYR A 243 1.37 -6.57 15.54
N ARG A 244 1.68 -6.45 14.24
CA ARG A 244 3.00 -6.77 13.70
C ARG A 244 4.09 -5.85 14.26
N ARG A 245 3.84 -4.55 14.35
CA ARG A 245 4.83 -3.58 14.88
C ARG A 245 5.10 -3.75 16.38
N GLU A 246 4.21 -4.42 17.12
CA GLU A 246 4.44 -4.77 18.53
C GLU A 246 5.15 -6.14 18.70
N GLU A 247 5.24 -6.93 17.63
CA GLU A 247 5.86 -8.25 17.67
C GLU A 247 7.40 -8.14 17.68
N VAL A 248 8.02 -8.53 18.79
CA VAL A 248 9.49 -8.52 18.94
C VAL A 248 10.19 -9.34 17.84
N LEU A 249 9.67 -10.52 17.55
CA LEU A 249 10.22 -11.41 16.52
C LEU A 249 10.14 -10.79 15.13
N PHE A 250 9.19 -9.88 14.89
CA PHE A 250 9.05 -9.26 13.58
C PHE A 250 10.28 -8.44 13.24
N TRP A 251 10.68 -7.57 14.17
CA TRP A 251 11.83 -6.70 14.02
C TRP A 251 13.13 -7.50 13.80
N ASP A 252 13.36 -8.52 14.63
CA ASP A 252 14.56 -9.36 14.57
C ASP A 252 14.64 -10.15 13.25
N GLN A 253 13.49 -10.54 12.68
CA GLN A 253 13.41 -11.21 11.39
C GLN A 253 13.55 -10.22 10.23
N PHE A 254 12.89 -9.07 10.30
CA PHE A 254 12.92 -8.04 9.26
C PHE A 254 14.34 -7.53 9.03
N ILE A 255 15.02 -7.10 10.11
CA ILE A 255 16.41 -6.61 10.02
C ILE A 255 17.36 -7.67 9.47
N ARG A 256 17.13 -8.95 9.83
CA ARG A 256 17.95 -10.07 9.35
C ARG A 256 17.81 -10.24 7.85
N GLU A 257 16.60 -10.23 7.33
CA GLU A 257 16.36 -10.35 5.88
C GLU A 257 16.92 -9.15 5.12
N VAL A 258 16.80 -7.93 5.66
CA VAL A 258 17.45 -6.74 5.08
C VAL A 258 18.97 -6.90 5.06
N LYS A 259 19.59 -7.31 6.17
CA LYS A 259 21.05 -7.53 6.26
C LYS A 259 21.52 -8.62 5.29
N ILE A 260 20.77 -9.73 5.17
CA ILE A 260 21.07 -10.81 4.21
C ILE A 260 20.99 -10.29 2.78
N GLY A 261 19.90 -9.58 2.45
CA GLY A 261 19.70 -9.00 1.12
C GLY A 261 20.81 -8.03 0.74
N LEU A 262 21.21 -7.13 1.64
CA LEU A 262 22.30 -6.18 1.42
C LEU A 262 23.69 -6.81 1.22
N GLN A 263 23.87 -8.10 1.54
CA GLN A 263 25.09 -8.85 1.24
C GLN A 263 25.05 -9.54 -0.13
N GLN A 264 23.88 -9.58 -0.78
CA GLN A 264 23.72 -10.17 -2.10
C GLN A 264 24.08 -9.18 -3.20
N SER A 265 24.59 -9.71 -4.31
CA SER A 265 24.85 -8.96 -5.55
C SER A 265 23.95 -9.41 -6.71
N SER A 266 23.19 -10.48 -6.52
CA SER A 266 22.30 -11.05 -7.53
C SER A 266 20.87 -10.51 -7.38
N GLU A 267 20.30 -10.00 -8.46
CA GLU A 267 18.88 -9.56 -8.52
C GLU A 267 17.92 -10.67 -8.09
N HIS A 268 18.21 -11.93 -8.44
CA HIS A 268 17.38 -13.07 -8.07
C HIS A 268 17.34 -13.28 -6.55
N GLU A 269 18.50 -13.21 -5.88
CA GLU A 269 18.58 -13.40 -4.43
C GLU A 269 17.98 -12.20 -3.68
N LEU A 270 18.14 -10.99 -4.19
CA LEU A 270 17.49 -9.79 -3.65
C LEU A 270 15.96 -9.89 -3.75
N THR A 271 15.45 -10.32 -4.90
CA THR A 271 14.02 -10.56 -5.12
C THR A 271 13.50 -11.63 -4.15
N LYS A 272 14.24 -12.71 -3.96
CA LYS A 272 13.89 -13.78 -3.02
C LYS A 272 13.86 -13.29 -1.58
N ALA A 273 14.85 -12.49 -1.14
CA ALA A 273 14.87 -11.87 0.18
C ALA A 273 13.68 -10.92 0.37
N TYR A 274 13.36 -10.09 -0.63
CA TYR A 274 12.18 -9.23 -0.59
C TYR A 274 10.87 -10.04 -0.49
N MET A 275 10.72 -11.10 -1.28
CA MET A 275 9.54 -11.97 -1.21
C MET A 275 9.43 -12.70 0.13
N ALA A 276 10.55 -13.06 0.76
CA ALA A 276 10.55 -13.61 2.12
C ALA A 276 10.04 -12.58 3.14
N MET A 277 10.47 -11.31 3.04
CA MET A 277 9.95 -10.22 3.88
C MET A 277 8.45 -9.98 3.66
N VAL A 278 8.00 -9.91 2.39
CA VAL A 278 6.58 -9.76 2.05
C VAL A 278 5.77 -10.93 2.60
N ALA A 279 6.25 -12.16 2.40
CA ALA A 279 5.62 -13.36 2.93
C ALA A 279 5.52 -13.25 4.46
N TYR A 280 6.58 -12.84 5.14
CA TYR A 280 6.58 -12.70 6.59
C TYR A 280 5.65 -11.59 7.10
N VAL A 281 5.56 -10.45 6.41
CA VAL A 281 4.54 -9.43 6.70
C VAL A 281 3.14 -10.02 6.49
N LYS A 282 2.96 -10.82 5.42
CA LYS A 282 1.71 -11.50 5.02
C LYS A 282 1.40 -12.83 5.76
N THR A 283 2.28 -13.41 6.56
CA THR A 283 1.99 -14.64 7.33
C THR A 283 1.20 -14.34 8.61
N ASN A 284 0.63 -15.37 9.23
CA ASN A 284 -0.12 -15.20 10.46
C ASN A 284 0.79 -14.68 11.59
N ILE A 285 0.34 -13.62 12.24
CA ILE A 285 0.99 -13.02 13.40
C ILE A 285 0.95 -14.03 14.55
N ALA A 286 1.94 -13.98 15.44
CA ALA A 286 1.88 -14.67 16.74
C ALA A 286 0.78 -14.03 17.61
N LEU A 287 -0.47 -14.32 17.25
CA LEU A 287 -1.65 -13.79 17.90
C LEU A 287 -1.90 -14.60 19.17
N GLU A 288 -1.85 -13.90 20.30
CA GLU A 288 -2.21 -14.46 21.60
C GLU A 288 -3.73 -14.43 21.79
N ILE A 289 -4.24 -15.29 22.67
CA ILE A 289 -5.67 -15.27 23.02
C ILE A 289 -5.95 -13.96 23.79
N PRO A 290 -7.04 -13.23 23.48
CA PRO A 290 -7.40 -12.02 24.21
C PRO A 290 -7.48 -12.26 25.72
N LYS A 291 -6.88 -11.36 26.51
CA LYS A 291 -6.77 -11.52 27.98
C LYS A 291 -8.13 -11.54 28.66
N GLU A 292 -9.09 -10.83 28.07
CA GLU A 292 -10.49 -10.72 28.45
C GLU A 292 -11.16 -12.11 28.53
N PHE A 293 -10.69 -13.09 27.76
CA PHE A 293 -11.19 -14.47 27.84
C PHE A 293 -11.03 -15.07 29.25
N ALA A 294 -9.96 -14.73 29.96
CA ALA A 294 -9.74 -15.22 31.33
C ALA A 294 -10.77 -14.66 32.33
N GLU A 295 -11.34 -13.49 32.04
CA GLU A 295 -12.29 -12.78 32.90
C GLU A 295 -13.73 -13.26 32.70
N LEU A 296 -14.07 -13.84 31.54
CA LEU A 296 -15.42 -14.32 31.26
C LEU A 296 -15.94 -15.28 32.34
N ARG A 297 -15.09 -16.20 32.82
CA ARG A 297 -15.47 -17.17 33.86
C ARG A 297 -15.76 -16.50 35.21
N SER A 298 -15.03 -15.45 35.57
CA SER A 298 -15.28 -14.75 36.82
C SER A 298 -16.57 -13.94 36.74
N LEU A 299 -16.91 -13.38 35.58
CA LEU A 299 -18.18 -12.66 35.37
C LEU A 299 -19.38 -13.58 35.60
N VAL A 300 -19.38 -14.80 35.02
CA VAL A 300 -20.48 -15.77 35.18
C VAL A 300 -20.81 -16.10 36.63
N ALA A 301 -19.80 -16.12 37.51
CA ALA A 301 -20.00 -16.40 38.94
C ALA A 301 -20.81 -15.33 39.68
N HIS A 302 -20.87 -14.11 39.14
CA HIS A 302 -21.61 -12.98 39.71
C HIS A 302 -22.99 -12.79 39.07
N ILE A 303 -23.34 -13.60 38.08
CA ILE A 303 -24.60 -13.46 37.35
C ILE A 303 -25.75 -14.14 38.10
N PRO A 304 -26.90 -13.47 38.26
CA PRO A 304 -28.09 -14.05 38.88
C PRO A 304 -28.56 -15.33 38.19
N ARG A 305 -29.20 -16.23 38.97
CA ARG A 305 -29.69 -17.54 38.51
C ARG A 305 -30.49 -17.52 37.20
N PRO A 306 -31.38 -16.54 36.91
CA PRO A 306 -32.14 -16.51 35.67
C PRO A 306 -31.31 -16.45 34.39
N TYR A 307 -30.07 -15.92 34.45
CA TYR A 307 -29.18 -15.79 33.29
C TYR A 307 -27.99 -16.74 33.33
N HIS A 308 -27.85 -17.50 34.41
CA HIS A 308 -26.62 -18.23 34.69
C HIS A 308 -26.37 -19.31 33.63
N GLU A 309 -27.40 -20.04 33.20
CA GLU A 309 -27.28 -21.09 32.19
C GLU A 309 -26.88 -20.52 30.81
N GLN A 310 -27.53 -19.45 30.34
CA GLN A 310 -27.19 -18.81 29.06
C GLN A 310 -25.78 -18.21 29.11
N SER A 311 -25.39 -17.67 30.25
CA SER A 311 -24.05 -17.14 30.47
C SER A 311 -22.98 -18.24 30.41
N VAL A 312 -23.26 -19.42 30.98
CA VAL A 312 -22.37 -20.59 30.88
C VAL A 312 -22.25 -21.05 29.42
N VAL A 313 -23.34 -21.10 28.67
CA VAL A 313 -23.35 -21.47 27.25
C VAL A 313 -22.50 -20.50 26.42
N LEU A 314 -22.66 -19.19 26.63
CA LEU A 314 -21.87 -18.18 25.95
C LEU A 314 -20.36 -18.31 26.20
N VAL A 315 -19.96 -18.54 27.46
CA VAL A 315 -18.55 -18.77 27.81
C VAL A 315 -18.03 -20.09 27.23
N SER A 316 -18.86 -21.12 27.16
CA SER A 316 -18.52 -22.39 26.50
C SER A 316 -18.26 -22.20 25.00
N ALA A 317 -19.10 -21.42 24.33
CA ALA A 317 -18.92 -21.07 22.92
C ALA A 317 -17.63 -20.27 22.69
N CYS A 318 -17.31 -19.31 23.57
CA CYS A 318 -16.03 -18.60 23.55
C CYS A 318 -14.85 -19.57 23.66
N ALA A 319 -14.94 -20.57 24.56
CA ALA A 319 -13.89 -21.56 24.77
C ALA A 319 -13.69 -22.44 23.52
N ALA A 320 -14.76 -22.84 22.84
CA ALA A 320 -14.68 -23.57 21.58
C ALA A 320 -13.98 -22.75 20.48
N LEU A 321 -14.30 -21.45 20.35
CA LEU A 321 -13.58 -20.56 19.42
C LEU A 321 -12.09 -20.45 19.75
N VAL A 322 -11.75 -20.37 21.05
CA VAL A 322 -10.35 -20.32 21.50
C VAL A 322 -9.61 -21.60 21.11
N GLU A 323 -10.20 -22.79 21.32
CA GLU A 323 -9.56 -24.04 20.92
C GLU A 323 -9.38 -24.11 19.39
N GLU A 324 -10.40 -23.77 18.61
CA GLU A 324 -10.31 -23.76 17.15
C GLU A 324 -9.24 -22.76 16.64
N PHE A 325 -9.15 -21.61 17.30
CA PHE A 325 -8.11 -20.63 17.01
C PHE A 325 -6.70 -21.15 17.33
N ARG A 326 -6.52 -21.93 18.40
CA ARG A 326 -5.22 -22.54 18.74
C ARG A 326 -4.70 -23.47 17.65
N TRP A 327 -5.60 -24.24 17.04
CA TRP A 327 -5.24 -25.20 15.98
C TRP A 327 -4.98 -24.54 14.63
N ASN A 328 -5.63 -23.41 14.34
CA ASN A 328 -5.47 -22.73 13.07
C ASN A 328 -5.54 -21.21 13.27
N ARG A 329 -4.39 -20.67 13.68
CA ARG A 329 -4.21 -19.24 13.91
C ARG A 329 -4.19 -18.51 12.58
N SER A 330 -5.22 -17.70 12.34
CA SER A 330 -5.23 -16.73 11.26
C SER A 330 -5.78 -15.40 11.73
N PHE A 331 -5.42 -14.32 11.05
CA PHE A 331 -5.90 -12.99 11.43
C PHE A 331 -7.43 -12.89 11.35
N ALA A 332 -8.05 -13.45 10.31
CA ALA A 332 -9.50 -13.49 10.17
C ALA A 332 -10.19 -14.24 11.33
N ARG A 333 -9.59 -15.35 11.80
CA ARG A 333 -10.09 -16.10 12.96
C ARG A 333 -9.84 -15.36 14.27
N PHE A 334 -8.72 -14.66 14.39
CA PHE A 334 -8.43 -13.81 15.54
C PHE A 334 -9.41 -12.64 15.66
N ASP A 335 -9.71 -11.94 14.57
CA ASP A 335 -10.70 -10.85 14.58
C ASP A 335 -12.09 -11.34 14.98
N ALA A 336 -12.49 -12.50 14.46
CA ALA A 336 -13.74 -13.15 14.87
C ALA A 336 -13.72 -13.51 16.36
N LEU A 337 -12.64 -14.14 16.85
CA LEU A 337 -12.45 -14.50 18.25
C LEU A 337 -12.46 -13.26 19.17
N TYR A 338 -11.75 -12.20 18.80
CA TYR A 338 -11.67 -10.96 19.56
C TYR A 338 -13.04 -10.30 19.67
N SER A 339 -13.75 -10.16 18.54
CA SER A 339 -15.08 -9.56 18.52
C SER A 339 -16.07 -10.36 19.36
N ALA A 340 -16.00 -11.69 19.26
CA ALA A 340 -16.84 -12.62 20.00
C ALA A 340 -16.59 -12.55 21.52
N ILE A 341 -15.32 -12.55 21.95
CA ILE A 341 -14.97 -12.40 23.37
C ILE A 341 -15.41 -11.02 23.88
N HIS A 342 -15.13 -9.95 23.15
CA HIS A 342 -15.46 -8.58 23.58
C HIS A 342 -16.96 -8.39 23.75
N ALA A 343 -17.76 -8.80 22.76
CA ALA A 343 -19.22 -8.74 22.85
C ALA A 343 -19.75 -9.59 24.01
N SER A 344 -19.15 -10.77 24.25
CA SER A 344 -19.51 -11.61 25.39
C SER A 344 -19.19 -10.94 26.72
N THR A 345 -18.05 -10.28 26.85
CA THR A 345 -17.68 -9.52 28.05
C THR A 345 -18.70 -8.41 28.32
N GLU A 346 -19.09 -7.62 27.31
CA GLU A 346 -20.09 -6.56 27.45
C GLU A 346 -21.47 -7.11 27.87
N ALA A 347 -21.91 -8.21 27.24
CA ALA A 347 -23.18 -8.85 27.56
C ALA A 347 -23.20 -9.40 29.00
N LEU A 348 -22.13 -10.06 29.43
CA LEU A 348 -22.02 -10.59 30.79
C LEU A 348 -21.91 -9.47 31.83
N MET A 349 -21.14 -8.40 31.56
CA MET A 349 -21.09 -7.23 32.45
C MET A 349 -22.46 -6.57 32.60
N SER A 350 -23.24 -6.48 31.53
CA SER A 350 -24.61 -5.98 31.59
C SER A 350 -25.49 -6.88 32.47
N ALA A 351 -25.40 -8.19 32.31
CA ALA A 351 -26.17 -9.15 33.11
C ALA A 351 -25.78 -9.17 34.60
N VAL A 352 -24.56 -8.80 34.97
CA VAL A 352 -24.12 -8.68 36.38
C VAL A 352 -24.81 -7.51 37.09
N ILE A 353 -25.14 -6.43 36.38
CA ILE A 353 -25.65 -5.19 36.97
C ILE A 353 -27.18 -5.23 37.15
N VAL A 354 -27.88 -6.04 36.37
CA VAL A 354 -29.35 -5.99 36.26
C VAL A 354 -30.07 -6.71 37.39
N ASP A 355 -31.00 -6.00 38.03
CA ASP A 355 -31.96 -6.54 38.99
C ASP A 355 -33.04 -7.36 38.24
N PRO A 356 -33.32 -8.62 38.62
CA PRO A 356 -34.25 -9.48 37.89
C PRO A 356 -35.69 -8.98 37.74
N GLU A 357 -36.09 -7.90 38.43
CA GLU A 357 -37.46 -7.36 38.41
C GLU A 357 -37.67 -6.14 37.49
N THR A 358 -36.65 -5.68 36.75
CA THR A 358 -36.73 -4.46 35.91
C THR A 358 -36.80 -4.75 34.41
N ASP A 359 -37.28 -3.79 33.60
CA ASP A 359 -37.25 -3.87 32.12
C ASP A 359 -35.82 -4.01 31.54
N GLU A 360 -34.80 -3.70 32.35
CA GLU A 360 -33.39 -3.95 32.00
C GLU A 360 -33.10 -5.46 31.87
N PHE A 361 -33.96 -6.32 32.45
CA PHE A 361 -33.92 -7.78 32.32
C PHE A 361 -34.04 -8.25 30.87
N ALA A 362 -35.04 -7.72 30.16
CA ALA A 362 -35.27 -8.08 28.77
C ALA A 362 -34.12 -7.63 27.86
N THR A 363 -33.47 -6.51 28.21
CA THR A 363 -32.36 -5.93 27.45
C THR A 363 -31.07 -6.74 27.62
N ALA A 364 -30.74 -7.15 28.85
CA ALA A 364 -29.59 -8.02 29.10
C ALA A 364 -29.73 -9.39 28.43
N LEU A 365 -30.92 -9.99 28.47
CA LEU A 365 -31.21 -11.25 27.80
C LEU A 365 -31.06 -11.12 26.27
N ALA A 366 -31.60 -10.04 25.69
CA ALA A 366 -31.48 -9.77 24.25
C ALA A 366 -30.02 -9.60 23.81
N SER A 367 -29.17 -8.96 24.62
CA SER A 367 -27.72 -8.84 24.34
C SER A 367 -27.01 -10.19 24.32
N ILE A 368 -27.31 -11.08 25.28
CA ILE A 368 -26.72 -12.43 25.32
C ILE A 368 -27.15 -13.24 24.08
N VAL A 369 -28.45 -13.19 23.75
CA VAL A 369 -29.00 -13.88 22.57
C VAL A 369 -28.39 -13.35 21.27
N SER A 370 -28.28 -12.02 21.11
CA SER A 370 -27.66 -11.41 19.94
C SER A 370 -26.18 -11.78 19.81
N CYS A 371 -25.45 -11.93 20.92
CA CYS A 371 -24.09 -12.44 20.89
C CYS A 371 -24.04 -13.88 20.36
N LEU A 372 -24.90 -14.77 20.85
CA LEU A 372 -24.97 -16.15 20.36
C LEU A 372 -25.30 -16.24 18.86
N GLU A 373 -26.14 -15.36 18.34
CA GLU A 373 -26.42 -15.27 16.90
C GLU A 373 -25.17 -14.81 16.10
N LEU A 374 -24.46 -13.80 16.59
CA LEU A 374 -23.17 -13.37 16.03
C LEU A 374 -22.16 -14.53 15.99
N PHE A 375 -22.11 -15.34 17.04
CA PHE A 375 -21.29 -16.55 17.09
C PHE A 375 -21.63 -17.53 15.97
N GLN A 376 -22.92 -17.81 15.74
CA GLN A 376 -23.34 -18.70 14.65
C GLN A 376 -22.92 -18.15 13.27
N VAL A 377 -23.01 -16.84 13.07
CA VAL A 377 -22.58 -16.19 11.82
C VAL A 377 -21.06 -16.32 11.62
N HIS A 378 -20.27 -16.01 12.65
CA HIS A 378 -18.82 -16.15 12.60
C HIS A 378 -18.39 -17.60 12.37
N TRP A 379 -19.06 -18.57 13.00
CA TRP A 379 -18.76 -19.99 12.88
C TRP A 379 -19.08 -20.54 11.48
N LYS A 380 -20.22 -20.16 10.90
CA LYS A 380 -20.56 -20.48 9.50
C LYS A 380 -19.53 -19.92 8.52
N ARG A 381 -18.97 -18.74 8.81
CA ARG A 381 -17.95 -18.10 7.98
C ARG A 381 -16.58 -18.79 8.07
N ILE A 382 -16.28 -19.43 9.20
CA ILE A 382 -15.03 -20.19 9.42
C ILE A 382 -15.10 -21.61 8.80
N GLY A 383 -16.30 -22.10 8.48
CA GLY A 383 -16.52 -23.27 7.62
C GLY A 383 -16.59 -24.62 8.34
N ASP A 384 -16.70 -24.64 9.68
CA ASP A 384 -16.69 -25.89 10.44
C ASP A 384 -18.07 -26.19 11.07
N LEU A 385 -18.85 -27.09 10.44
CA LEU A 385 -20.27 -27.31 10.76
C LEU A 385 -20.52 -28.15 12.03
N ARG A 386 -19.50 -28.74 12.66
CA ARG A 386 -19.69 -29.77 13.71
C ARG A 386 -20.15 -29.25 15.08
N LEU A 387 -19.91 -27.97 15.40
CA LEU A 387 -20.27 -27.38 16.71
C LEU A 387 -21.59 -26.60 16.69
N ILE A 388 -22.16 -26.35 15.51
CA ILE A 388 -23.46 -25.66 15.37
C ILE A 388 -24.60 -26.51 15.96
N SER A 389 -24.49 -27.85 15.93
CA SER A 389 -25.52 -28.74 16.47
C SER A 389 -25.66 -28.67 18.00
N GLU A 390 -24.57 -28.45 18.73
CA GLU A 390 -24.61 -28.36 20.20
C GLU A 390 -25.23 -27.03 20.67
N VAL A 391 -24.98 -25.94 19.94
CA VAL A 391 -25.63 -24.64 20.19
C VAL A 391 -27.10 -24.68 19.80
N ASP A 392 -27.44 -25.32 18.68
CA ASP A 392 -28.83 -25.48 18.23
C ASP A 392 -29.65 -26.39 19.17
N GLU A 393 -29.07 -27.43 19.78
CA GLU A 393 -29.75 -28.29 20.76
C GLU A 393 -30.12 -27.54 22.06
N VAL A 394 -29.22 -26.68 22.57
CA VAL A 394 -29.50 -25.83 23.73
C VAL A 394 -30.57 -24.78 23.39
N TRP A 395 -30.50 -24.20 22.20
CA TRP A 395 -31.50 -23.25 21.69
C TRP A 395 -32.91 -23.84 21.56
N TYR A 396 -33.00 -25.11 21.12
CA TYR A 396 -34.29 -25.80 21.00
C TYR A 396 -34.92 -26.11 22.35
N MET A 397 -34.11 -26.41 23.36
CA MET A 397 -34.58 -26.72 24.72
C MET A 397 -35.17 -25.48 25.42
N GLU A 398 -34.58 -24.30 25.25
CA GLU A 398 -35.08 -23.08 25.90
C GLU A 398 -36.34 -22.51 25.24
N ARG A 399 -36.47 -22.56 23.91
CA ARG A 399 -37.75 -22.20 23.25
C ARG A 399 -38.90 -23.14 23.65
N ALA A 400 -38.59 -24.38 23.98
CA ALA A 400 -39.58 -25.35 24.46
C ALA A 400 -39.97 -25.13 25.94
N HIS A 401 -39.17 -24.37 26.71
CA HIS A 401 -39.41 -24.11 28.14
C HIS A 401 -39.83 -22.66 28.44
N GLY A 402 -39.66 -21.71 27.52
CA GLY A 402 -40.16 -20.34 27.61
C GLY A 402 -41.62 -20.14 27.18
N CYS A 403 -42.31 -21.21 26.77
CA CYS A 403 -43.75 -21.23 26.44
C CYS A 403 -44.51 -22.12 27.45
N SER A 404 -44.38 -21.83 28.75
CA SER A 404 -45.31 -22.33 29.78
C SER A 404 -45.30 -21.43 31.00
#